data_AF-A0AAN9R3E0-F1
#
_entry.id   AF-A0AAN9R3E0-F1
#
_cell.length_a   1.000
_cell.length_b   1.000
_cell.length_c   1.000
_cell.angle_alpha   90.00
_cell.angle_beta   90.00
_cell.angle_gamma   90.00
#
_symmetry.space_group_name_H-M   'P 1'
#
loop_
_entity.id
_entity.type
_entity.pdbx_description
1 polymer ?
#
loop_
_entity_poly.entity_id
_entity_poly.type
_entity_poly.pdbx_seq_one_letter_code
_entity_poly.pdbx_strand_id
1 'polypeptide(L)'
;MFPSEVNSAQSLSFSFTKFGPDQKDLIFQGYATSTNNVLQLTKLDNRGNPMTAESNKVVVVKFDTYTYPNANVDDPTYRHIGIDVNSIRSKATARWEWQNGKTAKARISYDFASKKLTVATFYPGIEVVTLSHDIDLHTSLPEWVRVGLSASTGEEKQRNTILSWSFTSSLKNKEVREVKEDLYIASVV
;
A
#
# COMPACT_ATOMS: atom_id res chain seq x y z
N MET A 1 23.67 0.89 10.72
CA MET A 1 23.23 -0.26 11.52
C MET A 1 21.74 -0.11 11.72
N PHE A 2 20.91 -0.91 11.04
CA PHE A 2 19.48 -0.93 11.30
C PHE A 2 19.24 -1.82 12.54
N PRO A 3 18.34 -1.46 13.45
CA PRO A 3 17.99 -2.35 14.56
C PRO A 3 17.44 -3.65 13.97
N SER A 4 18.06 -4.77 14.35
CA SER A 4 17.85 -6.08 13.74
C SER A 4 16.59 -6.80 14.23
N GLU A 5 15.93 -6.32 15.28
CA GLU A 5 14.76 -7.01 15.83
C GLU A 5 13.79 -5.99 16.40
N VAL A 6 12.61 -5.87 15.78
CA VAL A 6 11.46 -5.18 16.37
C VAL A 6 10.55 -6.28 16.92
N ASN A 7 10.27 -6.24 18.22
CA ASN A 7 9.31 -7.17 18.83
C ASN A 7 8.00 -7.15 18.04
N SER A 8 7.56 -8.31 17.56
CA SER A 8 6.28 -8.46 16.85
C SER A 8 5.13 -8.04 17.76
N ALA A 9 4.64 -6.81 17.59
CA ALA A 9 3.41 -6.36 18.24
C ALA A 9 2.22 -7.12 17.63
N GLN A 10 1.26 -7.55 18.45
CA GLN A 10 0.02 -8.16 17.97
C GLN A 10 -0.74 -7.25 16.99
N SER A 11 -0.51 -5.93 17.08
CA SER A 11 -1.03 -4.92 16.16
C SER A 11 -0.05 -3.76 16.02
N LEU A 12 0.10 -3.27 14.79
CA LEU A 12 0.83 -2.05 14.43
C LEU A 12 -0.15 -1.09 13.76
N SER A 13 -0.17 0.17 14.20
CA SER A 13 -1.01 1.20 13.55
C SER A 13 -0.38 2.59 13.61
N PHE A 14 -0.75 3.42 12.63
CA PHE A 14 -0.47 4.85 12.65
C PHE A 14 -1.61 5.62 11.96
N SER A 15 -1.71 6.91 12.25
CA SER A 15 -2.68 7.81 11.62
C SER A 15 -2.13 9.21 11.49
N PHE A 16 -2.03 9.69 10.25
CA PHE A 16 -1.71 11.06 9.89
C PHE A 16 -2.97 11.74 9.38
N THR A 17 -3.52 12.66 10.16
CA THR A 17 -4.68 13.48 9.77
C THR A 17 -4.28 14.73 8.97
N LYS A 18 -2.99 15.07 9.01
CA LYS A 18 -2.29 16.12 8.26
C LYS A 18 -0.78 15.84 8.29
N PHE A 19 -0.01 16.39 7.36
CA PHE A 19 1.45 16.18 7.30
C PHE A 19 2.23 17.47 7.59
N GLY A 20 2.83 17.57 8.78
CA GLY A 20 3.63 18.75 9.13
C GLY A 20 4.84 18.96 8.21
N PRO A 21 5.45 20.16 8.18
CA PRO A 21 6.78 20.32 7.60
C PRO A 21 7.75 19.34 8.29
N ASP A 22 8.51 18.58 7.51
CA ASP A 22 9.47 17.57 7.98
C ASP A 22 8.88 16.52 8.96
N GLN A 23 7.85 15.78 8.52
CA GLN A 23 7.17 14.76 9.33
C GLN A 23 8.17 13.66 9.77
N LYS A 24 8.60 13.70 11.04
CA LYS A 24 9.67 12.84 11.58
C LYS A 24 9.34 11.34 11.62
N ASP A 25 8.06 10.98 11.60
CA ASP A 25 7.60 9.59 11.61
C ASP A 25 7.50 8.96 10.22
N LEU A 26 7.86 9.72 9.17
CA LEU A 26 7.93 9.23 7.80
C LEU A 26 9.38 9.06 7.38
N ILE A 27 9.70 7.88 6.86
CA ILE A 27 10.94 7.68 6.13
C ILE A 27 10.68 8.11 4.69
N PHE A 28 11.25 9.24 4.30
CA PHE A 28 11.22 9.68 2.92
C PHE A 28 12.30 8.94 2.13
N GLN A 29 11.91 8.34 1.01
CA GLN A 29 12.83 7.77 0.03
C GLN A 29 12.72 8.54 -1.29
N GLY A 30 13.82 8.64 -2.03
CA GLY A 30 13.88 9.48 -3.22
C GLY A 30 13.70 10.96 -2.88
N TYR A 31 12.69 11.60 -3.48
CA TYR A 31 12.39 13.03 -3.34
C TYR A 31 11.03 13.29 -2.68
N ALA A 32 10.49 12.33 -1.91
CA ALA A 32 9.27 12.56 -1.15
C ALA A 32 9.49 13.67 -0.10
N THR A 33 8.56 14.63 0.00
CA THR A 33 8.63 15.73 0.98
C THR A 33 7.27 15.98 1.63
N SER A 34 7.26 16.46 2.87
CA SER A 34 6.05 16.95 3.53
C SER A 34 6.11 18.47 3.71
N THR A 35 5.13 19.18 3.19
CA THR A 35 5.02 20.65 3.31
C THR A 35 3.56 21.07 3.31
N ASN A 36 3.22 22.17 3.98
CA ASN A 36 1.86 22.73 3.99
C ASN A 36 0.75 21.70 4.29
N ASN A 37 0.95 20.82 5.28
CA ASN A 37 -0.01 19.80 5.69
C ASN A 37 -0.21 18.63 4.70
N VAL A 38 0.61 18.50 3.64
CA VAL A 38 0.48 17.44 2.61
C VAL A 38 1.80 16.71 2.33
N LEU A 39 1.69 15.44 1.89
CA LEU A 39 2.81 14.64 1.36
C LEU A 39 2.87 14.75 -0.17
N GLN A 40 4.04 15.10 -0.72
CA GLN A 40 4.34 15.16 -2.15
C GLN A 40 5.40 14.10 -2.52
N LEU A 41 5.24 13.42 -3.67
CA LEU A 41 5.93 12.14 -3.93
C LEU A 41 6.81 12.07 -5.21
N THR A 42 7.14 13.17 -5.90
CA THR A 42 7.66 13.08 -7.29
C THR A 42 9.03 13.76 -7.55
N LYS A 43 9.94 13.09 -8.28
CA LYS A 43 10.90 13.68 -9.25
C LYS A 43 11.34 12.66 -10.33
N LEU A 44 11.61 13.17 -11.54
CA LEU A 44 12.00 12.47 -12.77
C LEU A 44 13.51 12.66 -13.07
N ASP A 45 14.09 11.86 -13.97
CA ASP A 45 15.40 12.17 -14.57
C ASP A 45 15.34 13.44 -15.45
N ASN A 46 16.48 13.86 -16.03
CA ASN A 46 16.56 15.04 -16.90
C ASN A 46 15.74 14.92 -18.21
N ARG A 47 15.09 13.76 -18.43
CA ARG A 47 14.27 13.40 -19.59
C ARG A 47 12.83 13.04 -19.21
N GLY A 48 12.44 13.13 -17.94
CA GLY A 48 11.08 12.83 -17.51
C GLY A 48 10.81 11.38 -17.10
N ASN A 49 11.82 10.55 -16.86
CA ASN A 49 11.63 9.12 -16.55
C ASN A 49 11.76 8.79 -15.05
N PRO A 50 11.01 7.81 -14.52
CA PRO A 50 11.23 7.23 -13.19
C PRO A 50 12.54 6.43 -13.12
N MET A 51 13.30 6.57 -12.04
CA MET A 51 14.49 5.74 -11.77
C MET A 51 14.10 4.42 -11.11
N THR A 52 14.57 3.29 -11.63
CA THR A 52 14.29 1.94 -11.11
C THR A 52 15.19 1.57 -9.93
N ALA A 53 14.60 1.10 -8.83
CA ALA A 53 15.30 0.31 -7.81
C ALA A 53 15.25 -1.18 -8.18
N GLU A 54 16.21 -1.98 -7.70
CA GLU A 54 16.35 -3.42 -7.94
C GLU A 54 15.09 -4.25 -7.61
N SER A 55 15.10 -5.54 -7.98
CA SER A 55 13.98 -6.50 -7.94
C SER A 55 13.33 -6.68 -6.55
N ASN A 56 12.60 -5.67 -6.10
CA ASN A 56 11.85 -5.73 -4.87
C ASN A 56 10.50 -6.38 -5.16
N LYS A 57 10.16 -7.40 -4.38
CA LYS A 57 8.81 -7.95 -4.35
C LYS A 57 7.86 -6.84 -3.88
N VAL A 58 6.86 -6.52 -4.69
CA VAL A 58 5.93 -5.42 -4.44
C VAL A 58 4.52 -5.84 -4.81
N VAL A 59 3.56 -5.44 -3.97
CA VAL A 59 2.13 -5.49 -4.27
C VAL A 59 1.63 -4.05 -4.18
N VAL A 60 1.00 -3.57 -5.24
CA VAL A 60 0.56 -2.18 -5.36
C VAL A 60 -0.92 -2.13 -5.70
N VAL A 61 -1.63 -1.20 -5.08
CA VAL A 61 -2.93 -0.73 -5.57
C VAL A 61 -2.66 0.56 -6.34
N LYS A 62 -2.79 0.52 -7.66
CA LYS A 62 -2.53 1.67 -8.53
C LYS A 62 -3.82 2.43 -8.83
N PHE A 63 -3.72 3.75 -8.86
CA PHE A 63 -4.76 4.67 -9.30
C PHE A 63 -4.28 5.30 -10.60
N ASP A 64 -4.57 4.66 -11.71
CA ASP A 64 -4.08 5.08 -13.01
C ASP A 64 -5.03 6.08 -13.66
N THR A 65 -4.48 7.25 -13.95
CA THR A 65 -5.20 8.40 -14.50
C THR A 65 -4.91 8.61 -15.99
N TYR A 66 -3.93 7.89 -16.52
CA TYR A 66 -3.52 7.97 -17.91
C TYR A 66 -4.23 6.88 -18.72
N THR A 67 -4.79 7.27 -19.86
CA THR A 67 -5.68 6.39 -20.64
C THR A 67 -5.15 6.08 -22.03
N TYR A 68 -3.99 6.64 -22.39
CA TYR A 68 -3.42 6.37 -23.69
C TYR A 68 -2.87 4.94 -23.67
N PRO A 69 -3.26 4.08 -24.63
CA PRO A 69 -2.86 2.68 -24.62
C PRO A 69 -1.35 2.58 -24.72
N ASN A 70 -0.72 2.19 -23.62
CA ASN A 70 0.67 1.81 -23.60
C ASN A 70 0.74 0.30 -23.84
N ALA A 71 1.02 -0.08 -25.09
CA ALA A 71 1.10 -1.49 -25.51
C ALA A 71 2.11 -2.33 -24.69
N ASN A 72 2.99 -1.68 -23.93
CA ASN A 72 3.97 -2.35 -23.09
C ASN A 72 3.47 -2.70 -21.68
N VAL A 73 2.25 -2.30 -21.29
CA VAL A 73 1.72 -2.51 -19.92
C VAL A 73 0.27 -3.02 -19.85
N ASP A 74 -0.40 -3.21 -20.99
CA ASP A 74 -1.78 -3.73 -21.10
C ASP A 74 -2.84 -2.96 -20.30
N ASP A 75 -2.67 -1.65 -20.12
CA ASP A 75 -3.67 -0.83 -19.45
C ASP A 75 -4.96 -0.74 -20.30
N PRO A 76 -6.15 -0.77 -19.65
CA PRO A 76 -7.40 -0.54 -20.34
C PRO A 76 -7.44 0.88 -20.91
N THR A 77 -8.30 1.09 -21.93
CA THR A 77 -8.48 2.40 -22.59
C THR A 77 -9.26 3.43 -21.76
N TYR A 78 -9.28 3.26 -20.44
CA TYR A 78 -9.97 4.12 -19.47
C TYR A 78 -9.17 4.21 -18.18
N ARG A 79 -9.41 5.28 -17.41
CA ARG A 79 -8.80 5.45 -16.08
C ARG A 79 -9.28 4.34 -15.18
N HIS A 80 -8.38 3.78 -14.38
CA HIS A 80 -8.68 2.56 -13.66
C HIS A 80 -7.93 2.49 -12.33
N ILE A 81 -8.52 1.73 -11.41
CA ILE A 81 -7.80 1.20 -10.27
C ILE A 81 -7.25 -0.15 -10.69
N GLY A 82 -6.02 -0.47 -10.33
CA GLY A 82 -5.38 -1.75 -10.64
C GLY A 82 -4.77 -2.39 -9.39
N ILE A 83 -4.70 -3.72 -9.37
CA ILE A 83 -3.90 -4.48 -8.40
C ILE A 83 -2.71 -5.09 -9.13
N ASP A 84 -1.52 -4.65 -8.76
CA ASP A 84 -0.25 -5.01 -9.37
C ASP A 84 0.52 -5.93 -8.44
N VAL A 85 1.09 -7.01 -8.99
CA VAL A 85 1.78 -8.03 -8.21
C VAL A 85 3.10 -8.33 -8.90
N ASN A 86 4.19 -7.76 -8.38
CA ASN A 86 5.55 -7.86 -8.92
C ASN A 86 5.68 -7.44 -10.40
N SER A 87 4.71 -6.69 -10.92
CA SER A 87 4.61 -6.24 -12.31
C SER A 87 3.67 -5.05 -12.38
N ILE A 88 3.97 -4.09 -13.27
CA ILE A 88 3.09 -2.95 -13.58
C ILE A 88 1.82 -3.34 -14.34
N ARG A 89 1.81 -4.56 -14.92
CA ARG A 89 0.62 -5.13 -15.55
C ARG A 89 -0.31 -5.64 -14.45
N SER A 90 -1.47 -5.01 -14.30
CA SER A 90 -2.40 -5.34 -13.24
C SER A 90 -2.99 -6.73 -13.40
N LYS A 91 -3.13 -7.44 -12.28
CA LYS A 91 -3.85 -8.72 -12.21
C LYS A 91 -5.37 -8.56 -12.22
N ALA A 92 -5.85 -7.41 -11.77
CA ALA A 92 -7.25 -7.03 -11.80
C ALA A 92 -7.35 -5.52 -11.99
N THR A 93 -8.37 -5.06 -12.71
CA THR A 93 -8.65 -3.64 -12.93
C THR A 93 -10.13 -3.34 -12.75
N ALA A 94 -10.47 -2.17 -12.21
CA ALA A 94 -11.82 -1.62 -12.23
C ALA A 94 -11.79 -0.22 -12.83
N ARG A 95 -12.78 0.10 -13.67
CA ARG A 95 -12.93 1.44 -14.22
C ARG A 95 -13.12 2.44 -13.08
N TRP A 96 -12.37 3.53 -13.12
CA TRP A 96 -12.37 4.56 -12.09
C TRP A 96 -12.82 5.88 -12.70
N GLU A 97 -14.00 6.33 -12.29
CA GLU A 97 -14.59 7.62 -12.69
C GLU A 97 -13.91 8.79 -11.95
N TRP A 98 -12.62 8.95 -12.21
CA TRP A 98 -11.78 9.99 -11.63
C TRP A 98 -12.39 11.39 -11.80
N GLN A 99 -12.46 12.14 -10.70
CA GLN A 99 -13.01 13.49 -10.64
C GLN A 99 -11.90 14.51 -10.39
N ASN A 100 -11.51 15.26 -11.42
CA ASN A 100 -10.45 16.26 -11.30
C ASN A 100 -10.78 17.32 -10.24
N GLY A 101 -9.80 17.65 -9.40
CA GLY A 101 -9.95 18.65 -8.34
C GLY A 101 -10.85 18.25 -7.16
N LYS A 102 -11.39 17.03 -7.15
CA LYS A 102 -12.17 16.49 -6.03
C LYS A 102 -11.31 15.55 -5.18
N THR A 103 -11.59 15.53 -3.88
CA THR A 103 -10.92 14.62 -2.94
C THR A 103 -11.56 13.24 -3.00
N ALA A 104 -10.77 12.24 -3.38
CA ALA A 104 -11.13 10.83 -3.23
C ALA A 104 -10.73 10.31 -1.84
N LYS A 105 -11.48 9.34 -1.32
CA LYS A 105 -11.04 8.47 -0.22
C LYS A 105 -10.81 7.07 -0.76
N ALA A 106 -9.73 6.43 -0.34
CA ALA A 106 -9.43 5.04 -0.66
C ALA A 106 -9.30 4.23 0.63
N ARG A 107 -9.89 3.03 0.65
CA ARG A 107 -9.70 2.04 1.70
C ARG A 107 -9.16 0.77 1.08
N ILE A 108 -8.01 0.32 1.57
CA ILE A 108 -7.38 -0.93 1.16
C ILE A 108 -7.42 -1.87 2.36
N SER A 109 -7.89 -3.08 2.13
CA SER A 109 -7.97 -4.12 3.15
C SER A 109 -7.54 -5.46 2.57
N TYR A 110 -6.77 -6.20 3.34
CA TYR A 110 -6.42 -7.58 3.05
C TYR A 110 -7.03 -8.50 4.09
N ASP A 111 -7.76 -9.52 3.64
CA ASP A 111 -8.26 -10.59 4.50
C ASP A 111 -7.38 -11.83 4.34
N PHE A 112 -6.69 -12.22 5.41
CA PHE A 112 -5.75 -13.34 5.38
C PHE A 112 -6.45 -14.70 5.21
N ALA A 113 -7.65 -14.87 5.78
CA ALA A 113 -8.35 -16.15 5.74
C ALA A 113 -8.83 -16.51 4.33
N SER A 114 -9.38 -15.52 3.62
CA SER A 114 -9.80 -15.62 2.22
C SER A 114 -8.70 -15.31 1.21
N LYS A 115 -7.53 -14.85 1.69
CA LYS A 115 -6.38 -14.43 0.87
C LYS A 115 -6.79 -13.42 -0.20
N LYS A 116 -7.51 -12.38 0.22
CA LYS A 116 -8.16 -11.45 -0.68
C LYS A 116 -7.78 -10.01 -0.38
N LEU A 117 -7.17 -9.35 -1.38
CA LEU A 117 -6.91 -7.92 -1.36
C LEU A 117 -8.10 -7.19 -1.97
N THR A 118 -8.62 -6.18 -1.28
CA THR A 118 -9.74 -5.37 -1.74
C THR A 118 -9.42 -3.89 -1.57
N VAL A 119 -9.72 -3.12 -2.61
CA VAL A 119 -9.71 -1.66 -2.60
C VAL A 119 -11.12 -1.15 -2.87
N ALA A 120 -11.54 -0.16 -2.08
CA ALA A 120 -12.75 0.60 -2.30
C ALA A 120 -12.41 2.09 -2.39
N THR A 121 -13.01 2.80 -3.35
CA THR A 121 -12.75 4.22 -3.60
C THR A 121 -14.05 5.00 -3.60
N PHE A 122 -14.00 6.20 -3.02
CA PHE A 122 -15.18 7.00 -2.75
C PHE A 122 -14.92 8.46 -3.13
N TYR A 123 -15.85 9.01 -3.91
CA TYR A 123 -16.05 10.44 -4.08
C TYR A 123 -17.39 10.85 -3.47
N PRO A 124 -17.49 12.03 -2.82
CA PRO A 124 -18.79 12.54 -2.37
C PRO A 124 -19.80 12.63 -3.52
N GLY A 125 -20.95 11.95 -3.38
CA GLY A 125 -22.03 11.98 -4.37
C GLY A 125 -21.86 11.04 -5.57
N ILE A 126 -20.83 10.19 -5.58
CA ILE A 126 -20.59 9.19 -6.63
C ILE A 126 -20.62 7.78 -6.02
N GLU A 127 -21.02 6.80 -6.81
CA GLU A 127 -21.01 5.39 -6.42
C GLU A 127 -19.59 4.91 -6.05
N VAL A 128 -19.51 4.02 -5.05
CA VAL A 128 -18.25 3.44 -4.61
C VAL A 128 -17.75 2.45 -5.65
N VAL A 129 -16.52 2.66 -6.14
CA VAL A 129 -15.85 1.67 -7.00
C VAL A 129 -15.06 0.72 -6.12
N THR A 130 -15.30 -0.59 -6.28
CA THR A 130 -14.59 -1.66 -5.56
C THR A 130 -13.86 -2.56 -6.55
N LEU A 131 -12.64 -2.95 -6.19
CA LEU A 131 -11.84 -3.94 -6.92
C LEU A 131 -11.26 -4.93 -5.91
N SER A 132 -11.31 -6.21 -6.23
CA SER A 132 -10.67 -7.26 -5.42
C SER A 132 -9.84 -8.19 -6.28
N HIS A 133 -8.83 -8.79 -5.67
CA HIS A 133 -8.03 -9.85 -6.26
C HIS A 133 -7.64 -10.86 -5.19
N ASP A 134 -7.78 -12.14 -5.51
CA ASP A 134 -7.34 -13.23 -4.64
C ASP A 134 -5.82 -13.37 -4.79
N ILE A 135 -5.09 -13.12 -3.71
CA ILE A 135 -3.63 -13.16 -3.64
C ILE A 135 -3.19 -13.63 -2.26
N ASP A 136 -2.28 -14.59 -2.23
CA ASP A 136 -1.58 -14.93 -1.00
C ASP A 136 -0.38 -13.98 -0.81
N LEU A 137 -0.53 -12.99 0.08
CA LEU A 137 0.56 -12.05 0.36
C LEU A 137 1.77 -12.73 1.01
N HIS A 138 1.59 -13.85 1.71
CA HIS A 138 2.69 -14.57 2.38
C HIS A 138 3.65 -15.21 1.37
N THR A 139 3.16 -15.60 0.19
CA THR A 139 4.02 -16.15 -0.89
C THR A 139 4.54 -15.04 -1.80
N SER A 140 3.79 -13.93 -1.89
CA SER A 140 4.07 -12.83 -2.82
C SER A 140 5.05 -11.78 -2.26
N LEU A 141 5.17 -11.66 -0.93
CA LEU A 141 6.03 -10.69 -0.23
C LEU A 141 6.92 -11.41 0.81
N PRO A 142 8.07 -10.81 1.19
CA PRO A 142 8.83 -11.29 2.35
C PRO A 142 8.07 -11.04 3.67
N GLU A 143 8.53 -11.67 4.75
CA GLU A 143 7.95 -11.52 6.09
C GLU A 143 7.96 -10.06 6.58
N TRP A 144 9.07 -9.36 6.35
CA TRP A 144 9.25 -7.96 6.72
C TRP A 144 9.06 -7.05 5.52
N VAL A 145 8.08 -6.16 5.61
CA VAL A 145 7.72 -5.23 4.53
C VAL A 145 7.71 -3.78 5.01
N ARG A 146 7.80 -2.87 4.04
CA ARG A 146 7.46 -1.45 4.24
C ARG A 146 6.16 -1.16 3.51
N VAL A 147 5.32 -0.34 4.11
CA VAL A 147 4.13 0.22 3.47
C VAL A 147 4.40 1.68 3.13
N GLY A 148 3.89 2.14 1.99
CA GLY A 148 4.19 3.46 1.47
C GLY A 148 3.21 3.90 0.39
N LEU A 149 3.32 5.17 0.04
CA LEU A 149 2.60 5.79 -1.06
C LEU A 149 3.64 6.21 -2.11
N SER A 150 3.31 6.05 -3.38
CA SER A 150 4.13 6.49 -4.50
C SER A 150 3.24 7.17 -5.54
N ALA A 151 3.79 8.16 -6.25
CA ALA A 151 3.10 8.81 -7.35
C ALA A 151 4.08 9.39 -8.37
N SER A 152 3.72 9.31 -9.65
CA SER A 152 4.53 9.81 -10.76
C SER A 152 3.72 10.74 -11.68
N THR A 153 4.42 11.42 -12.57
CA THR A 153 3.90 12.18 -13.71
C THR A 153 4.83 11.94 -14.90
N GLY A 154 4.38 12.18 -16.12
CA GLY A 154 5.19 12.10 -17.34
C GLY A 154 5.14 13.40 -18.12
N GLU A 155 4.99 13.31 -19.44
CA GLU A 155 4.67 14.46 -20.29
C GLU A 155 3.39 15.16 -19.81
N GLU A 156 2.36 14.36 -19.53
CA GLU A 156 1.16 14.80 -18.84
C GLU A 156 1.39 14.93 -17.34
N LYS A 157 0.89 16.04 -16.78
CA LYS A 157 1.15 16.43 -15.38
C LYS A 157 -0.13 16.44 -14.57
N GLN A 158 -0.02 15.96 -13.34
CA GLN A 158 -1.08 16.10 -12.33
C GLN A 158 -0.49 16.39 -10.97
N ARG A 159 -1.33 16.95 -10.08
CA ARG A 159 -0.96 17.13 -8.69
C ARG A 159 -1.34 15.87 -7.90
N ASN A 160 -0.34 15.21 -7.34
CA ASN A 160 -0.51 14.05 -6.46
C ASN A 160 -0.44 14.54 -5.00
N THR A 161 -1.59 14.76 -4.37
CA THR A 161 -1.69 15.30 -3.00
C THR A 161 -2.36 14.32 -2.07
N ILE A 162 -1.69 13.94 -1.00
CA ILE A 162 -2.26 13.13 0.09
C ILE A 162 -2.61 14.05 1.26
N LEU A 163 -3.88 14.04 1.65
CA LEU A 163 -4.41 14.88 2.74
C LEU A 163 -4.32 14.18 4.10
N SER A 164 -4.52 12.86 4.10
CA SER A 164 -4.44 12.03 5.30
C SER A 164 -4.11 10.58 4.91
N TRP A 165 -3.52 9.85 5.85
CA TRP A 165 -3.22 8.43 5.67
C TRP A 165 -3.21 7.74 7.02
N SER A 166 -3.93 6.62 7.13
CA SER A 166 -3.86 5.72 8.27
C SER A 166 -3.62 4.30 7.82
N PHE A 167 -3.03 3.51 8.70
CA PHE A 167 -2.71 2.12 8.48
C PHE A 167 -2.83 1.35 9.78
N THR A 168 -3.33 0.12 9.66
CA THR A 168 -3.35 -0.86 10.74
C THR A 168 -3.05 -2.23 10.17
N SER A 169 -2.18 -2.97 10.85
CA SER A 169 -1.90 -4.39 10.63
C SER A 169 -2.01 -5.12 11.95
N SER A 170 -2.56 -6.33 11.95
CA SER A 170 -2.64 -7.17 13.14
C SER A 170 -2.21 -8.59 12.82
N LEU A 171 -1.35 -9.16 13.65
CA LEU A 171 -0.97 -10.56 13.57
C LEU A 171 -1.82 -11.36 14.57
N LYS A 172 -2.64 -12.28 14.07
CA LYS A 172 -3.35 -13.23 14.93
C LYS A 172 -2.45 -14.43 15.16
N ASN A 173 -1.82 -14.50 16.34
CA ASN A 173 -1.18 -15.72 16.77
C ASN A 173 -2.26 -16.78 17.01
N LYS A 174 -2.04 -18.00 16.52
CA LYS A 174 -2.80 -19.13 17.06
C LYS A 174 -2.36 -19.26 18.51
N GLU A 175 -3.28 -19.05 19.45
CA GLU A 175 -3.03 -19.50 20.82
C GLU A 175 -2.76 -21.00 20.74
N VAL A 176 -1.50 -21.39 20.95
CA VAL A 176 -1.22 -22.76 21.34
C VAL A 176 -1.82 -22.86 22.72
N ARG A 177 -2.96 -23.56 22.84
CA ARG A 177 -3.35 -24.09 24.14
C ARG A 177 -2.20 -25.00 24.53
N GLU A 178 -1.32 -24.54 25.41
CA GLU A 178 -0.55 -25.46 26.24
C GLU A 178 -1.60 -26.32 26.94
N VAL A 179 -1.80 -27.54 26.44
CA VAL A 179 -2.31 -28.59 27.29
C VAL A 179 -1.19 -28.77 28.31
N LYS A 180 -1.38 -28.20 29.50
CA LYS A 180 -0.58 -28.58 30.67
C LYS A 180 -0.94 -30.04 30.97
N GLU A 181 -0.33 -30.97 30.24
CA GLU A 181 -0.28 -32.35 30.69
C GLU A 181 0.70 -32.41 31.86
N ASP A 182 0.13 -32.43 33.06
CA ASP A 182 0.59 -33.19 34.24
C ASP A 182 2.11 -33.23 34.49
N LEU A 183 2.66 -32.13 35.01
CA LEU A 183 3.96 -32.16 35.70
C LEU A 183 3.76 -32.63 37.16
N TYR A 184 3.35 -33.89 37.36
CA TYR A 184 3.53 -34.57 38.64
C TYR A 184 4.96 -35.10 38.73
N ILE A 185 5.90 -34.26 39.19
CA ILE A 185 7.17 -34.77 39.71
C ILE A 185 7.07 -34.76 41.23
N ALA A 186 6.88 -35.97 41.77
CA ALA A 186 7.05 -36.27 43.18
C ALA A 186 8.50 -35.94 43.60
N SER A 187 8.65 -35.13 44.64
CA SER A 187 9.92 -35.05 45.37
C SER A 187 10.03 -36.24 46.32
N VAL A 188 10.96 -37.14 46.01
CA VAL A 188 11.62 -38.09 46.91
C VAL A 188 13.10 -37.72 46.73
N VAL A 189 13.80 -37.07 47.66
CA VAL A 189 14.17 -37.38 49.05
C VAL A 189 14.32 -36.08 49.82
#